data_AF-A0A2D5X3J4-F1
#
_entry.id   AF-A0A2D5X3J4-F1
#
_cell.length_a   1.000
_cell.length_b   1.000
_cell.length_c   1.000
_cell.angle_alpha   90.00
_cell.angle_beta   90.00
_cell.angle_gamma   90.00
#
_symmetry.space_group_name_H-M   'P 1'
#
loop_
_entity.id
_entity.type
_entity.pdbx_description
1 polymer ?
#
loop_
_entity_poly.entity_id
_entity_poly.type
_entity_poly.pdbx_seq_one_letter_code
_entity_poly.pdbx_strand_id
1 'polypeptide(L)'
;MEGDFATVIWHLLAGAALLFGVGLFPALFILRILDPLADTFRKVMLIPAISLLVTFGVAGWMVVLSGHFDLGLLLLLLIMANCVAAAALWQKDIIRVRRLSQWELLEEHTDLVESEGVMTKEIEAKSLNDITTELEEDAEDRKKRSEELHSARSSWLPFALAAAALLSLFPLLLFEYPNGVDWIGFS
;
A
#
# COMPACT_ATOMS: atom_id res chain seq x y z
N MET A 1 -29.59 3.99 -28.09
CA MET A 1 -28.59 4.46 -27.12
C MET A 1 -28.47 5.98 -27.22
N GLU A 2 -29.19 6.73 -26.39
CA GLU A 2 -29.05 8.21 -26.27
C GLU A 2 -28.13 8.57 -25.09
N GLY A 3 -27.09 7.76 -24.86
CA GLY A 3 -25.99 8.12 -23.99
C GLY A 3 -24.81 8.45 -24.88
N ASP A 4 -24.41 9.72 -24.95
CA ASP A 4 -23.19 10.13 -25.63
C ASP A 4 -22.03 9.28 -25.08
N PHE A 5 -21.22 8.68 -25.95
CA PHE A 5 -20.16 7.71 -25.58
C PHE A 5 -19.24 8.26 -24.47
N ALA A 6 -19.06 9.58 -24.43
CA ALA A 6 -18.37 10.30 -23.37
C ALA A 6 -18.98 10.11 -21.97
N THR A 7 -20.31 10.06 -21.86
CA THR A 7 -21.03 9.86 -20.59
C THR A 7 -20.80 8.47 -20.01
N VAL A 8 -20.76 7.45 -20.87
CA VAL A 8 -20.47 6.06 -20.46
C VAL A 8 -19.06 5.95 -19.90
N ILE A 9 -18.07 6.54 -20.58
CA ILE A 9 -16.68 6.57 -20.11
C ILE A 9 -16.58 7.30 -18.77
N TRP A 10 -17.26 8.45 -18.64
CA TRP A 10 -17.26 9.22 -17.39
C TRP A 10 -17.81 8.41 -16.22
N HIS A 11 -18.95 7.73 -16.39
CA HIS A 11 -19.53 6.88 -15.35
C HIS A 11 -18.62 5.70 -15.00
N LEU A 12 -17.98 5.08 -15.99
CA LEU A 12 -17.05 3.97 -15.77
C LEU A 12 -15.82 4.42 -14.97
N LEU A 13 -15.22 5.56 -15.34
CA LEU A 13 -14.08 6.12 -14.62
C LEU A 13 -14.44 6.57 -13.20
N ALA A 14 -15.58 7.26 -13.04
CA ALA A 14 -16.05 7.68 -11.73
C ALA A 14 -16.38 6.49 -10.83
N GLY A 15 -17.04 5.46 -11.36
CA GLY A 15 -17.36 4.24 -10.63
C GLY A 15 -16.10 3.47 -10.22
N ALA A 16 -15.13 3.34 -11.12
CA ALA A 16 -13.84 2.71 -10.83
C ALA A 16 -13.06 3.49 -9.77
N ALA A 17 -12.97 4.82 -9.89
CA ALA A 17 -12.30 5.67 -8.92
C ALA A 17 -12.95 5.57 -7.53
N LEU A 18 -14.27 5.49 -7.46
CA LEU A 18 -15.00 5.36 -6.20
C LEU A 18 -14.76 3.96 -5.59
N LEU A 19 -14.89 2.89 -6.37
CA LEU A 19 -14.65 1.52 -5.90
C LEU A 19 -13.22 1.32 -5.40
N PHE A 20 -12.21 1.77 -6.15
CA PHE A 20 -10.82 1.64 -5.74
C PHE A 20 -10.43 2.64 -4.65
N GLY A 21 -11.05 3.82 -4.62
CA GLY A 21 -10.74 4.89 -3.67
C GLY A 21 -11.24 4.60 -2.26
N VAL A 22 -12.38 3.93 -2.12
CA VAL A 22 -13.01 3.67 -0.82
C VAL A 22 -12.13 2.82 0.11
N GLY A 23 -11.29 1.93 -0.42
CA GLY A 23 -10.37 1.10 0.36
C GLY A 23 -8.91 1.55 0.32
N LEU A 24 -8.61 2.80 -0.11
CA LEU A 24 -7.25 3.19 -0.46
C LEU A 24 -6.28 3.23 0.74
N PHE A 25 -6.67 3.83 1.87
CA PHE A 25 -5.82 3.87 3.06
C PHE A 25 -5.51 2.49 3.64
N PRO A 26 -6.49 1.59 3.87
CA PRO A 26 -6.19 0.23 4.32
C PRO A 26 -5.38 -0.55 3.28
N ALA A 27 -5.63 -0.34 1.98
CA ALA A 27 -4.84 -0.98 0.93
C ALA A 27 -3.36 -0.56 0.96
N LEU A 28 -3.08 0.73 1.15
CA LEU A 28 -1.70 1.23 1.31
C LEU A 28 -1.02 0.66 2.55
N PHE A 29 -1.75 0.60 3.66
CA PHE A 29 -1.22 0.05 4.91
C PHE A 29 -0.86 -1.44 4.77
N ILE A 30 -1.76 -2.24 4.20
CA ILE A 30 -1.54 -3.67 3.96
C ILE A 30 -0.38 -3.87 2.98
N LEU A 31 -0.33 -3.12 1.88
CA LEU A 31 0.75 -3.22 0.90
C LEU A 31 2.12 -2.91 1.52
N ARG A 32 2.20 -1.93 2.42
CA ARG A 32 3.44 -1.60 3.15
C ARG A 32 3.91 -2.74 4.04
N ILE A 33 3.01 -3.60 4.53
CA ILE A 33 3.35 -4.78 5.33
C ILE A 33 3.77 -5.95 4.44
N LEU A 34 3.04 -6.20 3.35
CA LEU A 34 3.29 -7.33 2.45
C LEU A 34 4.55 -7.13 1.59
N ASP A 35 4.72 -5.94 1.03
CA ASP A 35 5.84 -5.62 0.14
C ASP A 35 6.36 -4.19 0.44
N PRO A 36 7.19 -4.03 1.49
CA PRO A 36 7.72 -2.73 1.89
C PRO A 36 8.67 -2.12 0.84
N LEU A 37 9.17 -2.92 -0.10
CA LEU A 37 10.07 -2.53 -1.18
C LEU A 37 9.35 -2.39 -2.52
N ALA A 38 8.01 -2.40 -2.53
CA ALA A 38 7.25 -2.25 -3.75
C ALA A 38 7.53 -0.90 -4.44
N ASP A 39 8.07 -0.93 -5.65
CA ASP A 39 8.20 0.24 -6.51
C ASP A 39 6.82 0.79 -6.93
N THR A 40 6.78 2.02 -7.44
CA THR A 40 5.55 2.71 -7.87
C THR A 40 4.69 1.87 -8.82
N PHE A 41 5.30 1.14 -9.76
CA PHE A 41 4.55 0.28 -10.70
C PHE A 41 3.81 -0.87 -9.98
N ARG A 42 4.51 -1.54 -9.05
CA ARG A 42 3.95 -2.67 -8.29
C ARG A 42 2.86 -2.18 -7.33
N LYS A 43 3.05 -0.99 -6.76
CA LYS A 43 2.02 -0.28 -5.98
C LYS A 43 0.77 0.00 -6.81
N VAL A 44 0.91 0.61 -7.99
CA VAL A 44 -0.24 0.91 -8.87
C VAL A 44 -0.98 -0.36 -9.29
N MET A 45 -0.28 -1.48 -9.47
CA MET A 45 -0.90 -2.76 -9.81
C MET A 45 -1.63 -3.41 -8.62
N LEU A 46 -1.05 -3.38 -7.42
CA LEU A 46 -1.59 -4.09 -6.24
C LEU A 46 -2.64 -3.29 -5.47
N ILE A 47 -2.53 -1.96 -5.40
CA ILE A 47 -3.43 -1.12 -4.61
C ILE A 47 -4.91 -1.34 -5.00
N PRO A 48 -5.30 -1.33 -6.29
CA PRO A 48 -6.70 -1.56 -6.67
C PRO A 48 -7.21 -2.94 -6.25
N ALA A 49 -6.37 -3.98 -6.36
CA ALA A 49 -6.73 -5.34 -5.99
C ALA A 49 -6.89 -5.50 -4.47
N ILE A 50 -5.98 -4.92 -3.67
CA ILE A 50 -6.07 -4.94 -2.21
C ILE A 50 -7.26 -4.10 -1.74
N SER A 51 -7.52 -2.96 -2.38
CA SER A 51 -8.68 -2.12 -2.08
C SER A 51 -9.98 -2.89 -2.27
N LEU A 52 -10.14 -3.59 -3.40
CA LEU A 52 -11.29 -4.49 -3.62
C LEU A 52 -11.36 -5.62 -2.60
N LEU A 53 -10.23 -6.23 -2.26
CA LEU A 53 -10.19 -7.30 -1.25
C LEU A 53 -10.70 -6.80 0.11
N VAL A 54 -10.31 -5.59 0.51
CA VAL A 54 -10.77 -4.98 1.76
C VAL A 54 -12.26 -4.66 1.70
N THR A 55 -12.74 -4.06 0.60
CA THR A 55 -14.16 -3.71 0.48
C THR A 55 -15.06 -4.95 0.47
N PHE A 56 -14.70 -5.99 -0.29
CA PHE A 56 -15.44 -7.26 -0.28
C PHE A 56 -15.28 -8.03 1.03
N GLY A 57 -14.10 -8.00 1.65
CA GLY A 57 -13.87 -8.62 2.96
C GLY A 57 -14.74 -7.99 4.04
N VAL A 58 -14.77 -6.65 4.10
CA VAL A 58 -15.62 -5.90 5.02
C VAL A 58 -17.10 -6.15 4.75
N ALA A 59 -17.51 -6.18 3.48
CA ALA A 59 -18.89 -6.51 3.11
C ALA A 59 -19.29 -7.93 3.53
N GLY A 60 -18.42 -8.92 3.33
CA GLY A 60 -18.66 -10.29 3.76
C GLY A 60 -18.78 -10.40 5.28
N TRP A 61 -17.86 -9.79 6.03
CA TRP A 61 -17.92 -9.77 7.49
C TRP A 61 -19.18 -9.07 8.02
N MET A 62 -19.61 -7.99 7.38
CA MET A 62 -20.85 -7.31 7.74
C MET A 62 -22.07 -8.24 7.59
N VAL A 63 -22.17 -8.97 6.47
CA VAL A 63 -23.28 -9.92 6.26
C VAL A 63 -23.23 -11.06 7.28
N VAL A 64 -22.04 -11.57 7.60
CA VAL A 64 -21.87 -12.62 8.61
C VAL A 64 -22.30 -12.16 10.01
N LEU A 65 -22.00 -10.91 10.39
CA LEU A 65 -22.30 -10.38 11.72
C LEU A 65 -23.75 -9.90 11.86
N SER A 66 -24.28 -9.22 10.84
CA SER A 66 -25.61 -8.62 10.89
C SER A 66 -26.71 -9.55 10.36
N GLY A 67 -26.38 -10.57 9.56
CA GLY A 67 -27.37 -11.47 8.93
C GLY A 67 -28.16 -10.85 7.78
N HIS A 68 -27.96 -9.57 7.48
CA HIS A 68 -28.58 -8.83 6.38
C HIS A 68 -27.60 -7.79 5.80
N PHE A 69 -27.77 -7.51 4.50
CA PHE A 69 -26.97 -6.51 3.82
C PHE A 69 -27.55 -5.10 4.02
N ASP A 70 -26.80 -4.22 4.69
CA ASP A 70 -27.15 -2.81 4.86
C ASP A 70 -25.99 -1.92 4.37
N LEU A 71 -26.30 -1.07 3.38
CA LEU A 71 -25.35 -0.12 2.81
C LEU A 71 -24.83 0.88 3.85
N GLY A 72 -25.68 1.33 4.77
CA GLY A 72 -25.31 2.31 5.79
C GLY A 72 -24.25 1.77 6.74
N LEU A 73 -24.43 0.54 7.21
CA LEU A 73 -23.46 -0.16 8.05
C LEU A 73 -22.15 -0.44 7.30
N LEU A 74 -22.23 -0.83 6.02
CA LEU A 74 -21.05 -1.07 5.19
C LEU A 74 -20.18 0.20 5.09
N LEU A 75 -20.80 1.33 4.76
CA LEU A 75 -20.10 2.61 4.64
C LEU A 75 -19.49 3.04 5.97
N LEU A 76 -20.20 2.87 7.08
CA LEU A 76 -19.68 3.18 8.41
C LEU A 76 -18.46 2.32 8.75
N LEU A 77 -18.50 1.02 8.46
CA LEU A 77 -17.38 0.11 8.72
C LEU A 77 -16.16 0.45 7.85
N LEU A 78 -16.39 0.82 6.58
CA LEU A 78 -15.34 1.28 5.68
C LEU A 78 -14.73 2.60 6.14
N ILE A 79 -15.52 3.56 6.62
CA ILE A 79 -15.00 4.82 7.20
C ILE A 79 -14.14 4.50 8.41
N MET A 80 -14.59 3.64 9.32
CA MET A 80 -13.80 3.22 10.48
C MET A 80 -12.48 2.54 10.07
N ALA A 81 -12.52 1.63 9.10
CA ALA A 81 -11.33 0.96 8.59
C ALA A 81 -10.32 1.96 7.98
N ASN A 82 -10.82 2.95 7.23
CA ASN A 82 -9.98 4.02 6.68
C ASN A 82 -9.37 4.89 7.79
N CYS A 83 -10.13 5.28 8.81
CA CYS A 83 -9.61 6.06 9.93
C CYS A 83 -8.51 5.30 10.69
N VAL A 84 -8.71 4.01 10.97
CA VAL A 84 -7.71 3.16 11.64
C VAL A 84 -6.45 3.02 10.79
N ALA A 85 -6.61 2.76 9.49
CA ALA A 85 -5.47 2.65 8.57
C ALA A 85 -4.70 3.97 8.43
N ALA A 86 -5.40 5.10 8.34
CA ALA A 86 -4.80 6.42 8.28
C ALA A 86 -4.04 6.75 9.58
N ALA A 87 -4.60 6.45 10.74
CA ALA A 87 -3.92 6.62 12.02
C ALA A 87 -2.66 5.73 12.13
N ALA A 88 -2.74 4.49 11.68
CA ALA A 88 -1.61 3.56 11.70
C ALA A 88 -0.48 3.97 10.73
N LEU A 89 -0.83 4.55 9.57
CA LEU A 89 0.13 5.14 8.64
C LEU A 89 0.81 6.38 9.27
N TRP A 90 0.03 7.26 9.89
CA TRP A 90 0.53 8.48 10.53
C TRP A 90 1.49 8.19 11.68
N GLN A 91 1.18 7.23 12.54
CA GLN A 91 2.04 6.88 13.68
C GLN A 91 3.41 6.34 13.27
N LYS A 92 3.51 5.65 12.14
CA LYS A 92 4.78 5.04 11.70
C LYS A 92 5.71 6.00 10.98
N ASP A 93 5.19 7.06 10.35
CA ASP A 93 6.06 8.08 9.76
C ASP A 93 6.70 8.98 10.83
N ILE A 94 6.20 8.94 12.07
CA ILE A 94 6.79 9.65 13.22
C ILE A 94 7.85 8.79 13.95
N ILE A 95 7.94 7.48 13.70
CA ILE A 95 8.79 6.56 14.48
C ILE A 95 9.55 5.59 13.55
N ARG A 96 10.64 6.08 12.97
CA ARG A 96 11.80 5.25 12.60
C ARG A 96 13.06 5.83 13.24
N VAL A 97 13.02 5.98 14.55
CA VAL A 97 14.23 6.11 15.36
C VAL A 97 14.40 4.76 16.06
N ARG A 98 15.18 3.86 15.47
CA ARG A 98 15.63 2.67 16.20
C ARG A 98 16.60 3.20 17.26
N ARG A 99 16.25 3.09 18.54
CA ARG A 99 17.24 3.27 19.61
C ARG A 99 18.31 2.21 19.40
N LEU A 100 19.56 2.62 19.18
CA LEU A 100 20.72 1.72 19.14
C LEU A 100 20.66 0.77 20.33
N SER A 101 20.91 -0.52 20.06
CA SER A 101 21.01 -1.49 21.14
C SER A 101 22.22 -1.13 22.01
N GLN A 102 22.17 -1.46 23.30
CA GLN A 102 23.27 -1.17 24.22
C GLN A 102 24.62 -1.79 23.77
N TRP A 103 24.57 -2.82 22.91
CA TRP A 103 25.75 -3.47 22.34
C TRP A 103 26.35 -2.68 21.17
N GLU A 104 25.53 -2.22 20.21
CA GLU A 104 26.00 -1.35 19.11
C GLU A 104 26.58 -0.05 19.66
N LEU A 105 25.98 0.48 20.73
CA LEU A 105 26.44 1.69 21.42
C LEU A 105 27.81 1.49 22.09
N LEU A 106 28.12 0.27 22.53
CA LEU A 106 29.43 -0.09 23.08
C LEU A 106 30.47 -0.27 21.97
N GLU A 107 30.09 -0.84 20.83
CA GLU A 107 30.98 -1.03 19.69
C GLU A 107 31.41 0.31 19.09
N GLU A 108 30.46 1.22 18.86
CA GLU A 108 30.74 2.59 18.43
C GLU A 108 31.62 3.34 19.45
N HIS A 109 31.36 3.16 20.75
CA HIS A 109 32.21 3.72 21.80
C HIS A 109 33.62 3.10 21.80
N THR A 110 33.77 1.84 21.41
CA THR A 110 35.08 1.16 21.36
C THR A 110 35.88 1.65 20.15
N ASP A 111 35.23 1.77 18.99
CA ASP A 111 35.82 2.25 17.73
C ASP A 111 36.25 3.73 17.83
N LEU A 112 35.45 4.57 18.49
CA LEU A 112 35.79 5.98 18.73
C LEU A 112 36.98 6.13 19.70
N VAL A 113 37.06 5.27 20.71
CA VAL A 113 38.20 5.25 21.65
C VAL A 113 39.46 4.72 20.99
N GLU A 114 39.35 3.75 20.07
CA GLU A 114 40.48 3.20 19.32
C GLU A 114 41.02 4.19 18.28
N SER A 115 40.15 4.96 17.63
CA SER A 115 40.53 5.93 16.60
C SER A 115 41.02 7.28 17.16
N GLU A 116 40.43 7.79 18.23
CA GLU A 116 40.75 9.13 18.77
C GLU A 116 41.47 9.10 20.13
N GLY A 117 41.64 7.93 20.74
CA GLY A 117 42.48 7.69 21.92
C GLY A 117 41.94 8.23 23.26
N VAL A 118 40.99 9.18 23.27
CA VAL A 118 40.27 9.67 24.46
C VAL A 118 38.86 10.15 24.09
N MET A 119 37.84 9.58 24.74
CA MET A 119 36.47 10.09 24.68
C MET A 119 36.37 11.47 25.35
N THR A 120 36.21 12.53 24.55
CA THR A 120 35.91 13.87 25.07
C THR A 120 34.39 14.04 25.22
N LYS A 121 33.96 14.83 26.22
CA LYS A 121 32.53 15.08 26.51
C LYS A 121 31.74 15.65 25.32
N GLU A 122 32.42 16.27 24.36
CA GLU A 122 31.82 16.78 23.12
C GLU A 122 31.49 15.65 22.14
N ILE A 123 32.30 14.58 22.09
CA ILE A 123 32.06 13.37 21.28
C ILE A 123 30.92 12.54 21.89
N GLU A 124 30.89 12.41 23.21
CA GLU A 124 29.81 11.74 23.94
C GLU A 124 28.46 12.44 23.70
N ALA A 125 28.43 13.79 23.70
CA ALA A 125 27.22 14.56 23.38
C ALA A 125 26.84 14.50 21.88
N LYS A 126 27.81 14.32 20.98
CA LYS A 126 27.57 14.14 19.55
C LYS A 126 27.01 12.75 19.27
N SER A 127 27.59 11.68 19.81
CA SER A 127 27.06 10.31 19.74
C SER A 127 25.68 10.21 20.39
N LEU A 128 25.43 10.91 21.51
CA LEU A 128 24.11 10.97 22.15
C LEU A 128 23.04 11.66 21.28
N ASN A 129 23.42 12.67 20.48
CA ASN A 129 22.54 13.29 19.49
C ASN A 129 22.45 12.47 18.19
N ASP A 130 23.43 11.63 17.91
CA ASP A 130 23.49 10.67 16.79
C ASP A 130 22.78 9.34 17.10
N ILE A 131 22.09 9.24 18.25
CA ILE A 131 21.19 8.12 18.61
C ILE A 131 20.03 7.96 17.59
N THR A 132 19.85 8.92 16.67
CA THR A 132 18.79 8.93 15.67
C THR A 132 19.28 8.81 14.23
N THR A 133 20.36 8.07 14.00
CA THR A 133 20.86 7.81 12.66
C THR A 133 20.05 6.70 11.97
N GLU A 134 19.45 7.06 10.84
CA GLU A 134 19.10 6.06 9.83
C GLU A 134 20.42 5.45 9.35
N LEU A 135 20.67 4.17 9.64
CA LEU A 135 21.81 3.46 9.08
C LEU A 135 21.71 3.55 7.56
N GLU A 136 22.58 4.36 6.94
CA GLU A 136 22.70 4.49 5.49
C GLU A 136 22.85 3.10 4.83
N GLU A 137 23.51 2.16 5.51
CA GLU A 137 23.67 0.76 5.08
C GLU A 137 22.32 0.04 4.86
N ASP A 138 21.35 0.26 5.75
CA ASP A 138 20.02 -0.36 5.70
C ASP A 138 19.13 0.29 4.62
N ALA A 139 19.42 1.55 4.26
CA ALA A 139 18.81 2.24 3.13
C ALA A 139 19.46 1.85 1.79
N GLU A 140 20.78 1.68 1.77
CA GLU A 140 21.56 1.25 0.61
C GLU A 140 21.22 -0.18 0.19
N ASP A 141 21.09 -1.12 1.13
CA ASP A 141 20.74 -2.49 0.81
C ASP A 141 19.30 -2.62 0.28
N ARG A 142 18.40 -1.76 0.74
CA ARG A 142 17.04 -1.65 0.16
C ARG A 142 17.08 -1.06 -1.24
N LYS A 143 17.95 -0.08 -1.47
CA LYS A 143 18.14 0.54 -2.78
C LYS A 143 18.74 -0.46 -3.77
N LYS A 144 19.79 -1.20 -3.39
CA LYS A 144 20.39 -2.27 -4.19
C LYS A 144 19.35 -3.33 -4.56
N ARG A 145 18.54 -3.79 -3.59
CA ARG A 145 17.47 -4.77 -3.87
C ARG A 145 16.38 -4.23 -4.81
N SER A 146 16.02 -2.96 -4.70
CA SER A 146 15.08 -2.32 -5.63
C SER A 146 15.69 -2.21 -7.03
N GLU A 147 16.96 -1.83 -7.15
CA GLU A 147 17.70 -1.76 -8.41
C GLU A 147 17.85 -3.14 -9.09
N GLU A 148 18.10 -4.20 -8.32
CA GLU A 148 18.09 -5.59 -8.79
C GLU A 148 16.71 -6.00 -9.33
N LEU A 149 15.63 -5.67 -8.62
CA LEU A 149 14.26 -5.96 -9.06
C LEU A 149 13.84 -5.14 -10.29
N HIS A 150 14.39 -3.94 -10.45
CA HIS A 150 14.19 -3.10 -11.62
C HIS A 150 14.94 -3.62 -12.84
N SER A 151 16.20 -4.02 -12.68
CA SER A 151 17.04 -4.54 -13.78
C SER A 151 16.57 -5.92 -14.27
N ALA A 152 16.00 -6.76 -13.39
CA ALA A 152 15.42 -8.05 -13.76
C ALA A 152 14.07 -7.95 -14.50
N ARG A 153 13.50 -6.74 -14.68
CA ARG A 153 12.16 -6.57 -15.24
C ARG A 153 12.16 -6.57 -16.76
N SER A 154 11.33 -7.44 -17.34
CA SER A 154 11.04 -7.40 -18.78
C SER A 154 10.22 -6.17 -19.16
N SER A 155 10.70 -5.39 -20.12
CA SER A 155 10.06 -4.16 -20.63
C SER A 155 8.66 -4.39 -21.24
N TRP A 156 8.30 -5.63 -21.55
CA TRP A 156 7.01 -6.02 -22.14
C TRP A 156 5.86 -6.06 -21.13
N LEU A 157 6.16 -6.31 -19.85
CA LEU A 157 5.16 -6.56 -18.80
C LEU A 157 4.08 -5.46 -18.67
N PRO A 158 4.41 -4.14 -18.69
CA PRO A 158 3.37 -3.10 -18.63
C PRO A 158 2.42 -3.13 -19.83
N PHE A 159 2.90 -3.46 -21.03
CA PHE A 159 2.05 -3.54 -22.23
C PHE A 159 1.11 -4.73 -22.16
N ALA A 160 1.59 -5.88 -21.68
CA ALA A 160 0.75 -7.06 -21.46
C ALA A 160 -0.35 -6.79 -20.43
N LEU A 161 -0.03 -6.07 -19.35
CA LEU A 161 -1.00 -5.67 -18.33
C LEU A 161 -2.06 -4.72 -18.90
N ALA A 162 -1.65 -3.70 -19.66
CA ALA A 162 -2.56 -2.77 -20.30
C ALA A 162 -3.51 -3.47 -21.30
N ALA A 163 -2.96 -4.40 -22.09
CA ALA A 163 -3.75 -5.20 -23.01
C ALA A 163 -4.76 -6.10 -22.27
N ALA A 164 -4.35 -6.75 -21.17
CA ALA A 164 -5.24 -7.56 -20.35
C ALA A 164 -6.35 -6.72 -19.70
N ALA A 165 -6.04 -5.52 -19.20
CA ALA A 165 -7.01 -4.60 -18.64
C ALA A 165 -8.04 -4.15 -19.69
N LEU A 166 -7.59 -3.76 -20.88
CA LEU A 166 -8.49 -3.40 -21.98
C LEU A 166 -9.37 -4.56 -22.42
N LEU A 167 -8.81 -5.77 -22.51
CA LEU A 167 -9.57 -6.97 -22.85
C LEU A 167 -10.63 -7.29 -21.78
N SER A 168 -10.33 -7.06 -20.49
CA SER A 168 -11.30 -7.26 -19.40
C SER A 168 -12.43 -6.23 -19.38
N LEU A 169 -12.18 -5.02 -19.87
CA LEU A 169 -13.18 -3.95 -19.98
C LEU A 169 -13.99 -4.04 -21.27
N PHE A 170 -13.48 -4.75 -22.29
CA PHE A 170 -14.13 -4.88 -23.60
C PHE A 170 -15.57 -5.41 -23.54
N PRO A 171 -15.93 -6.42 -22.71
CA PRO A 171 -17.31 -6.88 -22.59
C PRO A 171 -18.27 -5.79 -22.06
N LEU A 172 -17.80 -4.88 -21.20
CA LEU A 172 -18.63 -3.79 -20.64
C LEU A 172 -19.02 -2.75 -21.70
N LEU A 173 -18.25 -2.65 -22.79
CA LEU A 173 -18.51 -1.74 -23.91
C LEU A 173 -19.41 -2.36 -24.99
N LEU A 174 -19.41 -3.70 -25.07
CA LEU A 174 -20.07 -4.44 -26.15
C LEU A 174 -21.48 -4.91 -25.77
N PHE A 175 -21.75 -5.13 -24.48
CA PHE A 175 -23.05 -5.60 -23.99
C PHE A 175 -23.82 -4.52 -23.22
N GLU A 176 -25.11 -4.38 -23.51
CA GLU A 176 -26.03 -3.47 -22.80
C GLU A 176 -26.34 -3.96 -21.36
N TYR A 177 -26.20 -5.27 -21.12
CA TYR A 177 -26.25 -5.92 -19.81
C TYR A 177 -25.09 -6.93 -19.70
N PRO A 178 -23.86 -6.49 -19.39
CA PRO A 178 -22.73 -7.41 -19.26
C PRO A 178 -22.89 -8.33 -18.04
N ASN A 179 -23.70 -7.93 -17.07
CA ASN A 179 -24.05 -8.69 -15.86
C ASN A 179 -25.50 -9.22 -15.93
N GLY A 180 -26.00 -9.57 -17.12
CA GLY A 180 -27.33 -10.15 -17.28
C GLY A 180 -27.51 -11.43 -16.48
N VAL A 181 -27.97 -11.27 -15.23
CA VAL A 181 -28.81 -12.14 -14.38
C VAL A 181 -28.41 -13.63 -14.30
N ASP A 182 -28.11 -14.10 -13.07
CA ASP A 182 -28.07 -15.51 -12.58
C ASP A 182 -26.75 -16.21 -12.18
N TRP A 183 -25.61 -15.52 -11.95
CA TRP A 183 -24.37 -16.24 -11.56
C TRP A 183 -23.97 -16.18 -10.07
N ILE A 184 -24.68 -15.42 -9.24
CA ILE A 184 -24.64 -15.58 -7.78
C ILE A 184 -26.02 -16.08 -7.36
N GLY A 185 -26.12 -17.39 -7.20
CA GLY A 185 -27.34 -18.07 -6.76
C GLY A 185 -27.75 -17.64 -5.35
N PHE A 186 -28.57 -16.61 -5.28
CA PHE A 186 -29.54 -16.39 -4.21
C PHE A 186 -30.87 -16.05 -4.88
N SER A 187 -31.64 -17.10 -5.14
CA SER A 187 -33.10 -17.06 -5.24
C SER A 187 -33.72 -16.71 -3.90
#